data_AF-A0A8E0KKY4-F1
#
_entry.id   AF-A0A8E0KKY4-F1
#
_cell.length_a   1.000
_cell.length_b   1.000
_cell.length_c   1.000
_cell.angle_alpha   90.00
_cell.angle_beta   90.00
_cell.angle_gamma   90.00
#
_symmetry.space_group_name_H-M   'P 1'
#
loop_
_entity.id
_entity.type
_entity.pdbx_description
1 polymer ?
#
loop_
_entity_poly.entity_id
_entity_poly.type
_entity_poly.pdbx_seq_one_letter_code
_entity_poly.pdbx_strand_id
1 'polypeptide(L)'
;MDEYAAFHAKDASYGSTGHKTLPWILPHLKALKATSLIDYGCGKGMLGPLVGRRLGIAEIGRYDPAVPAFSARPKRRFDVLINVDVLEHIPEEDLDPVLTDMAAVAEHALLVIDTAPARTLLLDGRNAHVTLHGADWWEARLKPHFPTIRPMKIKRRARVAFKTFDDEVSPAEARMIRLRESAIVWGKKLKRLVLTGKI
;
A
#
# COMPACT_ATOMS: atom_id res chain seq x y z
N MET A 1 -1.86 -10.72 14.99
CA MET A 1 -1.55 -9.30 15.26
C MET A 1 -0.27 -9.12 16.07
N ASP A 2 -0.13 -9.81 17.20
CA ASP A 2 1.01 -9.61 18.13
C ASP A 2 2.39 -9.87 17.49
N GLU A 3 2.50 -10.84 16.58
CA GLU A 3 3.76 -11.12 15.86
C GLU A 3 4.17 -9.98 14.91
N TYR A 4 3.23 -9.36 14.21
CA TYR A 4 3.51 -8.22 13.33
C TYR A 4 3.96 -6.98 14.12
N ALA A 5 3.37 -6.76 15.30
CA ALA A 5 3.84 -5.74 16.22
C ALA A 5 5.30 -5.99 16.67
N ALA A 6 5.65 -7.26 16.92
CA ALA A 6 7.02 -7.64 17.25
C ALA A 6 8.00 -7.42 16.08
N PHE A 7 7.61 -7.70 14.82
CA PHE A 7 8.45 -7.39 13.65
C PHE A 7 8.68 -5.91 13.50
N HIS A 8 7.64 -5.08 13.67
CA HIS A 8 7.83 -3.63 13.68
C HIS A 8 8.75 -3.17 14.81
N ALA A 9 8.70 -3.76 16.00
CA ALA A 9 9.59 -3.38 17.10
C ALA A 9 11.04 -3.77 16.84
N LYS A 10 11.29 -4.95 16.24
CA LYS A 10 12.64 -5.53 16.07
C LYS A 10 13.38 -5.06 14.81
N ASP A 11 12.66 -4.86 13.70
CA ASP A 11 13.25 -4.48 12.42
C ASP A 11 12.79 -3.07 12.01
N ALA A 12 13.71 -2.11 12.09
CA ALA A 12 13.49 -0.72 11.69
C ALA A 12 13.13 -0.58 10.19
N SER A 13 13.44 -1.57 9.37
CA SER A 13 13.16 -1.58 7.94
C SER A 13 11.82 -2.23 7.58
N TYR A 14 11.23 -3.06 8.45
CA TYR A 14 9.94 -3.71 8.22
C TYR A 14 8.81 -2.68 8.16
N GLY A 15 8.02 -2.71 7.08
CA GLY A 15 6.98 -1.72 6.78
C GLY A 15 7.47 -0.37 6.24
N SER A 16 8.73 -0.26 5.75
CA SER A 16 9.28 1.02 5.24
C SER A 16 9.43 1.10 3.71
N THR A 17 9.05 0.05 2.98
CA THR A 17 9.33 -0.08 1.54
C THR A 17 8.24 0.43 0.60
N GLY A 18 7.07 0.84 1.13
CA GLY A 18 5.92 1.28 0.33
C GLY A 18 6.26 2.39 -0.67
N HIS A 19 7.22 3.27 -0.35
CA HIS A 19 7.67 4.34 -1.25
C HIS A 19 8.15 3.86 -2.65
N LYS A 20 8.49 2.57 -2.82
CA LYS A 20 8.90 1.99 -4.10
C LYS A 20 7.73 1.84 -5.08
N THR A 21 6.48 1.88 -4.62
CA THR A 21 5.29 1.79 -5.46
C THR A 21 4.83 3.15 -6.00
N LEU A 22 5.32 4.26 -5.42
CA LEU A 22 4.97 5.64 -5.80
C LEU A 22 4.97 5.93 -7.29
N PRO A 23 5.97 5.49 -8.10
CA PRO A 23 5.93 5.75 -9.55
C PRO A 23 4.64 5.25 -10.22
N TRP A 24 4.05 4.18 -9.68
CA TRP A 24 2.90 3.50 -10.27
C TRP A 24 1.58 3.97 -9.70
N ILE A 25 1.53 4.33 -8.42
CA ILE A 25 0.28 4.74 -7.75
C ILE A 25 0.01 6.25 -7.84
N LEU A 26 1.06 7.09 -7.84
CA LEU A 26 0.89 8.54 -7.86
C LEU A 26 0.16 9.10 -9.09
N PRO A 27 0.34 8.59 -10.32
CA PRO A 27 -0.45 9.04 -11.46
C PRO A 27 -1.96 8.89 -11.24
N HIS A 28 -2.39 7.77 -10.68
CA HIS A 28 -3.81 7.50 -10.41
C HIS A 28 -4.33 8.36 -9.26
N LEU A 29 -3.60 8.43 -8.15
CA LEU A 29 -3.98 9.27 -7.01
C LEU A 29 -4.02 10.76 -7.37
N LYS A 30 -3.15 11.21 -8.28
CA LYS A 30 -3.19 12.58 -8.81
C LYS A 30 -4.47 12.84 -9.62
N ALA A 31 -4.90 11.86 -10.41
CA ALA A 31 -6.09 11.98 -11.24
C ALA A 31 -7.36 12.17 -10.40
N LEU A 32 -7.45 11.45 -9.28
CA LEU A 32 -8.59 11.48 -8.37
C LEU A 32 -8.81 12.83 -7.68
N LYS A 33 -7.76 13.65 -7.54
CA LYS A 33 -7.81 14.98 -6.87
C LYS A 33 -8.42 14.93 -5.45
N ALA A 34 -8.19 13.83 -4.74
CA ALA A 34 -8.60 13.67 -3.34
C ALA A 34 -8.04 14.81 -2.46
N THR A 35 -8.85 15.29 -1.53
CA THR A 35 -8.50 16.29 -0.52
C THR A 35 -8.11 15.67 0.81
N SER A 36 -8.50 14.42 1.03
CA SER A 36 -8.13 13.62 2.19
C SER A 36 -7.71 12.19 1.82
N LEU A 37 -6.67 11.67 2.49
CA LEU A 37 -6.13 10.33 2.25
C LEU A 37 -5.86 9.60 3.55
N ILE A 38 -6.12 8.29 3.59
CA ILE A 38 -5.65 7.41 4.67
C ILE A 38 -4.72 6.31 4.17
N ASP A 39 -3.60 6.13 4.87
CA ASP A 39 -2.70 4.99 4.72
C ASP A 39 -3.16 3.89 5.70
N TYR A 40 -3.77 2.81 5.18
CA TYR A 40 -4.37 1.73 5.97
C TYR A 40 -3.45 0.51 5.96
N GLY A 41 -3.01 0.07 7.14
CA GLY A 41 -1.85 -0.80 7.28
C GLY A 41 -0.55 -0.03 7.04
N CYS A 42 -0.44 1.17 7.60
CA CYS A 42 0.62 2.12 7.29
C CYS A 42 2.02 1.73 7.82
N GLY A 43 2.12 0.70 8.65
CA GLY A 43 3.33 0.27 9.33
C GLY A 43 4.02 1.45 10.03
N LYS A 44 5.18 1.85 9.51
CA LYS A 44 5.95 2.99 10.05
C LYS A 44 5.34 4.37 9.75
N GLY A 45 4.18 4.41 9.08
CA GLY A 45 3.42 5.65 8.84
C GLY A 45 4.09 6.61 7.85
N MET A 46 4.89 6.09 6.91
CA MET A 46 5.75 6.87 6.03
C MET A 46 5.12 7.16 4.66
N LEU A 47 4.28 6.25 4.13
CA LEU A 47 3.80 6.32 2.76
C LEU A 47 2.73 7.42 2.61
N GLY A 48 1.70 7.43 3.45
CA GLY A 48 0.64 8.43 3.44
C GLY A 48 1.16 9.88 3.43
N PRO A 49 1.99 10.31 4.40
CA PRO A 49 2.56 11.66 4.41
C PRO A 49 3.43 11.98 3.19
N LEU A 50 4.09 10.97 2.62
CA LEU A 50 4.87 11.14 1.39
C LEU A 50 3.95 11.37 0.18
N VAL A 51 2.85 10.63 0.06
CA VAL A 51 1.82 10.89 -0.98
C VAL A 51 1.22 12.28 -0.80
N GLY A 52 0.85 12.65 0.44
CA GLY A 52 0.28 13.96 0.74
C GLY A 52 1.18 15.11 0.29
N ARG A 53 2.48 15.05 0.62
CA ARG A 53 3.46 16.05 0.14
C ARG A 53 3.60 16.10 -1.39
N ARG A 54 3.42 14.98 -2.10
CA ARG A 54 3.57 14.91 -3.56
C ARG A 54 2.38 15.51 -4.29
N LEU A 55 1.19 15.39 -3.70
CA LEU A 55 -0.08 15.74 -4.32
C LEU A 55 -0.73 16.99 -3.71
N GLY A 56 -0.20 17.52 -2.61
CA GLY A 56 -0.79 18.66 -1.91
C GLY A 56 -2.00 18.30 -1.06
N ILE A 57 -2.13 17.03 -0.64
CA ILE A 57 -3.22 16.57 0.23
C ILE A 57 -2.86 16.93 1.68
N ALA A 58 -3.66 17.77 2.30
CA ALA A 58 -3.41 18.27 3.66
C ALA A 58 -3.88 17.27 4.72
N GLU A 59 -5.02 16.61 4.50
CA GLU A 59 -5.62 15.71 5.48
C GLU A 59 -5.12 14.27 5.29
N ILE A 60 -4.16 13.86 6.12
CA ILE A 60 -3.53 12.53 6.05
C ILE A 60 -3.83 11.71 7.30
N GLY A 61 -4.63 10.66 7.13
CA GLY A 61 -4.83 9.60 8.10
C GLY A 61 -3.74 8.53 8.01
N ARG A 62 -3.45 7.89 9.15
CA ARG A 62 -2.59 6.71 9.25
C ARG A 62 -3.25 5.74 10.21
N TYR A 63 -3.36 4.50 9.78
CA TYR A 63 -3.90 3.44 10.61
C TYR A 63 -3.08 2.16 10.42
N ASP A 64 -2.69 1.54 11.52
CA ASP A 64 -2.11 0.21 11.54
C ASP A 64 -2.35 -0.43 12.91
N PRO A 65 -3.18 -1.49 12.99
CA PRO A 65 -3.50 -2.12 14.27
C PRO A 65 -2.28 -2.80 14.94
N ALA A 66 -1.23 -3.12 14.18
CA ALA A 66 0.00 -3.70 14.70
C ALA A 66 1.02 -2.65 15.17
N VAL A 67 0.72 -1.35 15.05
CA VAL A 67 1.62 -0.26 15.45
C VAL A 67 0.92 0.62 16.48
N PRO A 68 1.32 0.60 17.78
CA PRO A 68 0.61 1.32 18.84
C PRO A 68 0.38 2.82 18.59
N ALA A 69 1.30 3.49 17.89
CA ALA A 69 1.15 4.91 17.54
C ALA A 69 0.05 5.18 16.49
N PHE A 70 -0.36 4.15 15.74
CA PHE A 70 -1.33 4.23 14.64
C PHE A 70 -2.49 3.22 14.79
N SER A 71 -2.64 2.56 15.94
CA SER A 71 -3.66 1.53 16.16
C SER A 71 -5.05 2.10 16.44
N ALA A 72 -5.16 3.40 16.67
CA ALA A 72 -6.45 4.07 16.82
C ALA A 72 -7.14 4.17 15.47
N ARG A 73 -8.24 3.44 15.29
CA ARG A 73 -9.06 3.51 14.09
C ARG A 73 -9.57 4.95 13.88
N PRO A 74 -9.51 5.49 12.64
CA PRO A 74 -10.07 6.81 12.35
C PRO A 74 -11.57 6.88 12.64
N LYS A 75 -12.00 8.02 13.18
CA LYS A 75 -13.43 8.33 13.45
C LYS A 75 -14.13 9.06 12.30
N ARG A 76 -13.41 9.35 11.22
CA ARG A 76 -13.89 10.06 10.04
C ARG A 76 -13.67 9.23 8.79
N ARG A 77 -14.39 9.60 7.72
CA ARG A 77 -14.19 9.06 6.39
C ARG A 77 -13.15 9.87 5.61
N PHE A 78 -12.45 9.23 4.68
CA PHE A 78 -11.50 9.86 3.77
C PHE A 78 -11.96 9.73 2.32
N ASP A 79 -11.45 10.57 1.43
CA ASP A 79 -11.79 10.51 0.01
C ASP A 79 -11.14 9.27 -0.61
N VAL A 80 -9.90 8.96 -0.21
CA VAL A 80 -9.18 7.78 -0.69
C VAL A 80 -8.38 7.08 0.40
N LEU A 81 -8.41 5.75 0.35
CA LEU A 81 -7.54 4.88 1.11
C LEU A 81 -6.44 4.30 0.20
N ILE A 82 -5.23 4.26 0.71
CA ILE A 82 -4.14 3.46 0.13
C ILE A 82 -3.82 2.29 1.07
N ASN A 83 -3.59 1.11 0.48
CA ASN A 83 -3.16 -0.09 1.18
C ASN A 83 -2.10 -0.79 0.33
N VAL A 84 -0.90 -0.97 0.87
CA VAL A 84 0.27 -1.42 0.10
C VAL A 84 1.07 -2.43 0.90
N ASP A 85 1.14 -3.65 0.39
CA ASP A 85 1.83 -4.80 1.01
C ASP A 85 1.26 -5.12 2.42
N VAL A 86 -0.03 -5.43 2.50
CA VAL A 86 -0.79 -5.61 3.76
C VAL A 86 -1.75 -6.80 3.67
N LEU A 87 -2.65 -6.82 2.68
CA LEU A 87 -3.74 -7.81 2.61
C LEU A 87 -3.25 -9.26 2.52
N GLU A 88 -2.08 -9.50 1.92
CA GLU A 88 -1.44 -10.81 1.85
C GLU A 88 -1.01 -11.38 3.22
N HIS A 89 -0.93 -10.53 4.24
CA HIS A 89 -0.61 -10.90 5.62
C HIS A 89 -1.85 -11.30 6.46
N ILE A 90 -3.05 -11.19 5.89
CA ILE A 90 -4.31 -11.43 6.60
C ILE A 90 -4.85 -12.79 6.16
N PRO A 91 -5.14 -13.73 7.06
CA PRO A 91 -5.77 -15.01 6.72
C PRO A 91 -7.05 -14.82 5.91
N GLU A 92 -7.36 -15.77 5.01
CA GLU A 92 -8.48 -15.64 4.08
C GLU A 92 -9.83 -15.45 4.78
N GLU A 93 -10.01 -16.15 5.89
CA GLU A 93 -11.18 -16.11 6.78
C GLU A 93 -11.38 -14.75 7.46
N ASP A 94 -10.30 -13.98 7.65
CA ASP A 94 -10.30 -12.69 8.34
C ASP A 94 -10.38 -11.50 7.36
N LEU A 95 -10.34 -11.75 6.04
CA LEU A 95 -10.34 -10.68 5.04
C LEU A 95 -11.66 -9.88 5.02
N ASP A 96 -12.82 -10.54 5.08
CA ASP A 96 -14.11 -9.86 4.86
C ASP A 96 -14.37 -8.73 5.88
N PRO A 97 -14.15 -8.93 7.20
CA PRO A 97 -14.25 -7.84 8.17
C PRO A 97 -13.30 -6.68 7.87
N VAL A 98 -12.06 -6.96 7.44
CA VAL A 98 -11.07 -5.93 7.13
C VAL A 98 -11.46 -5.14 5.88
N LEU A 99 -11.89 -5.83 4.83
CA LEU A 99 -12.34 -5.18 3.59
C LEU A 99 -13.59 -4.33 3.80
N THR A 100 -14.54 -4.82 4.62
CA THR A 100 -15.72 -4.06 5.04
C THR A 100 -15.31 -2.79 5.78
N ASP A 101 -14.33 -2.88 6.69
CA ASP A 101 -13.83 -1.72 7.41
C ASP A 101 -13.18 -0.70 6.49
N MET A 102 -12.33 -1.15 5.56
CA MET A 102 -11.68 -0.30 4.57
C MET A 102 -12.71 0.47 3.71
N ALA A 103 -13.78 -0.20 3.28
CA ALA A 103 -14.86 0.42 2.51
C ALA A 103 -15.69 1.44 3.34
N ALA A 104 -15.78 1.25 4.65
CA ALA A 104 -16.42 2.21 5.55
C ALA A 104 -15.53 3.45 5.82
N VAL A 105 -14.20 3.27 5.84
CA VAL A 105 -13.23 4.30 6.19
C VAL A 105 -12.92 5.26 5.03
N ALA A 106 -13.11 4.86 3.77
CA ALA A 106 -12.89 5.74 2.63
C ALA A 106 -13.90 5.56 1.49
N GLU A 107 -14.03 6.56 0.64
CA GLU A 107 -14.84 6.50 -0.58
C GLU A 107 -14.19 5.68 -1.68
N HIS A 108 -12.92 5.97 -1.92
CA HIS A 108 -12.13 5.29 -2.92
C HIS A 108 -11.02 4.49 -2.28
N ALA A 109 -10.55 3.47 -2.98
CA ALA A 109 -9.42 2.66 -2.56
C ALA A 109 -8.43 2.49 -3.72
N LEU A 110 -7.15 2.49 -3.38
CA LEU A 110 -6.06 2.00 -4.21
C LEU A 110 -5.29 0.93 -3.42
N LEU A 111 -5.27 -0.28 -3.94
CA LEU A 111 -4.76 -1.46 -3.27
C LEU A 111 -3.56 -2.01 -4.06
N VAL A 112 -2.49 -2.39 -3.37
CA VAL A 112 -1.32 -3.07 -3.95
C VAL A 112 -0.97 -4.26 -3.07
N ILE A 113 -1.01 -5.45 -3.64
CA ILE A 113 -0.90 -6.72 -2.91
C ILE A 113 0.25 -7.53 -3.50
N ASP A 114 1.14 -8.05 -2.66
CA ASP A 114 2.20 -8.98 -3.08
C ASP A 114 1.64 -10.40 -3.20
N THR A 115 1.93 -11.07 -4.31
CA THR A 115 1.41 -12.41 -4.62
C THR A 115 2.51 -13.47 -4.61
N ALA A 116 3.71 -13.13 -4.12
CA ALA A 116 4.79 -14.07 -3.90
C ALA A 116 5.04 -14.25 -2.39
N PRO A 117 5.67 -15.37 -1.98
CA PRO A 117 6.04 -15.57 -0.59
C PRO A 117 6.90 -14.43 -0.03
N ALA A 118 6.65 -14.08 1.24
CA ALA A 118 7.48 -13.15 1.98
C ALA A 118 8.90 -13.70 2.15
N ARG A 119 9.86 -12.81 2.39
CA ARG A 119 11.17 -13.19 2.93
C ARG A 119 11.12 -13.48 4.44
N THR A 120 10.07 -13.02 5.10
CA THR A 120 9.88 -13.14 6.55
C THR A 120 9.08 -14.40 6.85
N LEU A 121 9.52 -15.14 7.87
CA LEU A 121 8.77 -16.25 8.47
C LEU A 121 8.19 -15.79 9.81
N LEU A 122 7.01 -16.31 10.14
CA LEU A 122 6.36 -16.17 11.44
C LEU A 122 7.10 -17.00 12.50
N LEU A 123 6.77 -16.79 13.78
CA LEU A 123 7.44 -17.50 14.89
C LEU A 123 7.24 -19.02 14.84
N ASP A 124 6.12 -19.46 14.28
CA ASP A 124 5.79 -20.88 14.07
C ASP A 124 6.39 -21.48 12.78
N GLY A 125 7.17 -20.69 12.03
CA GLY A 125 7.82 -21.11 10.79
C GLY A 125 6.99 -20.95 9.52
N ARG A 126 5.71 -20.56 9.61
CA ARG A 126 4.90 -20.24 8.41
C ARG A 126 5.44 -19.00 7.69
N ASN A 127 5.11 -18.87 6.41
CA ASN A 127 5.44 -17.65 5.66
C ASN A 127 4.58 -16.47 6.15
N ALA A 128 5.15 -15.27 6.25
CA ALA A 128 4.40 -14.10 6.70
C ALA A 128 3.32 -13.64 5.70
N HIS A 129 3.44 -13.99 4.41
CA HIS A 129 2.34 -13.86 3.45
C HIS A 129 1.53 -15.15 3.52
N VAL A 130 0.42 -15.11 4.25
CA VAL A 130 -0.43 -16.27 4.53
C VAL A 130 -1.53 -16.45 3.48
N THR A 131 -1.84 -15.41 2.71
CA THR A 131 -2.82 -15.44 1.63
C THR A 131 -2.15 -15.11 0.30
N LEU A 132 -1.87 -16.15 -0.48
CA LEU A 132 -1.09 -16.08 -1.72
C LEU A 132 -1.93 -16.48 -2.93
N HIS A 133 -2.62 -15.50 -3.51
CA HIS A 133 -3.46 -15.70 -4.68
C HIS A 133 -3.13 -14.74 -5.83
N GLY A 134 -3.55 -15.13 -7.03
CA GLY A 134 -3.41 -14.33 -8.25
C GLY A 134 -4.44 -13.20 -8.39
N ALA A 135 -4.33 -12.45 -9.47
CA ALA A 135 -5.17 -11.27 -9.74
C ALA A 135 -6.67 -11.60 -9.74
N ASP A 136 -7.08 -12.66 -10.44
CA ASP A 136 -8.50 -13.00 -10.61
C ASP A 136 -9.18 -13.32 -9.27
N TRP A 137 -8.47 -14.03 -8.39
CA TRP A 137 -8.96 -14.33 -7.04
C TRP A 137 -9.07 -13.07 -6.20
N TRP A 138 -8.03 -12.20 -6.21
CA TRP A 138 -8.08 -10.95 -5.46
C TRP A 138 -9.19 -10.03 -5.97
N GLU A 139 -9.38 -9.92 -7.29
CA GLU A 139 -10.49 -9.16 -7.85
C GLU A 139 -11.84 -9.71 -7.38
N ALA A 140 -12.04 -11.03 -7.47
CA ALA A 140 -13.26 -11.68 -7.00
C ALA A 140 -13.50 -11.48 -5.49
N ARG A 141 -12.44 -11.53 -4.67
CA ARG A 141 -12.51 -11.33 -3.22
C ARG A 141 -12.83 -9.88 -2.85
N LEU A 142 -12.30 -8.91 -3.60
CA LEU A 142 -12.45 -7.48 -3.31
C LEU A 142 -13.77 -6.90 -3.83
N LYS A 143 -14.30 -7.42 -4.94
CA LYS A 143 -15.47 -6.88 -5.65
C LYS A 143 -16.75 -6.74 -4.80
N PRO A 144 -17.09 -7.67 -3.87
CA PRO A 144 -18.25 -7.48 -2.99
C PRO A 144 -18.15 -6.25 -2.08
N HIS A 145 -16.93 -5.85 -1.70
CA HIS A 145 -16.66 -4.70 -0.81
C HIS A 145 -16.41 -3.41 -1.59
N PHE A 146 -15.89 -3.54 -2.81
CA PHE A 146 -15.57 -2.45 -3.71
C PHE A 146 -16.19 -2.68 -5.10
N PRO A 147 -17.47 -2.36 -5.32
CA PRO A 147 -18.18 -2.71 -6.56
C PRO A 147 -17.57 -2.14 -7.85
N THR A 148 -16.88 -1.00 -7.74
CA THR A 148 -16.21 -0.31 -8.86
C THR A 148 -14.73 -0.68 -9.01
N ILE A 149 -14.28 -1.73 -8.33
CA ILE A 149 -12.88 -2.15 -8.36
C ILE A 149 -12.48 -2.63 -9.75
N ARG A 150 -11.25 -2.28 -10.14
CA ARG A 150 -10.63 -2.71 -11.40
C ARG A 150 -9.13 -2.86 -11.25
N PRO A 151 -8.51 -3.74 -12.05
CA PRO A 151 -7.06 -3.90 -12.05
C PRO A 151 -6.36 -2.68 -12.65
N MET A 152 -5.16 -2.39 -12.15
CA MET A 152 -4.24 -1.40 -12.70
C MET A 152 -2.83 -1.96 -12.86
N LYS A 153 -2.05 -1.39 -13.77
CA LYS A 153 -0.69 -1.88 -14.07
C LYS A 153 0.29 -1.48 -12.98
N ILE A 154 1.08 -2.44 -12.53
CA ILE A 154 2.23 -2.24 -11.64
C ILE A 154 3.50 -2.89 -12.21
N LYS A 155 4.70 -2.42 -11.80
CA LYS A 155 5.98 -2.90 -12.35
C LYS A 155 6.25 -4.38 -12.08
N ARG A 156 5.96 -4.83 -10.86
CA ARG A 156 6.40 -6.13 -10.36
C ARG A 156 5.35 -7.17 -10.73
N ARG A 157 5.78 -8.24 -11.41
CA ARG A 157 4.90 -9.35 -11.78
C ARG A 157 4.31 -10.08 -10.58
N ALA A 158 5.06 -10.16 -9.49
CA ALA A 158 4.60 -10.71 -8.21
C ALA A 158 3.73 -9.74 -7.41
N ARG A 159 3.09 -8.76 -8.07
CA ARG A 159 2.18 -7.83 -7.43
C ARG A 159 0.97 -7.61 -8.30
N VAL A 160 -0.17 -7.50 -7.65
CA VAL A 160 -1.41 -7.05 -8.27
C VAL A 160 -1.78 -5.71 -7.67
N ALA A 161 -2.47 -4.89 -8.44
CA ALA A 161 -2.90 -3.58 -8.00
C ALA A 161 -4.28 -3.28 -8.52
N PHE A 162 -5.10 -2.64 -7.69
CA PHE A 162 -6.47 -2.33 -7.97
C PHE A 162 -6.80 -0.89 -7.56
N LYS A 163 -7.79 -0.30 -8.22
CA LYS A 163 -8.39 0.97 -7.79
C LYS A 163 -9.90 0.97 -8.01
N THR A 164 -10.62 1.84 -7.29
CA THR A 164 -12.09 1.93 -7.34
C THR A 164 -12.63 3.16 -8.07
N PHE A 165 -11.78 3.87 -8.81
CA PHE A 165 -12.10 5.14 -9.50
C PHE A 165 -11.54 5.18 -10.93
N ASP A 166 -12.26 5.89 -11.81
CA ASP A 166 -12.03 5.91 -13.25
C ASP A 166 -10.94 6.89 -13.66
N ASP A 167 -10.72 7.93 -12.85
CA ASP A 167 -9.86 9.05 -13.18
C ASP A 167 -8.46 8.59 -13.58
N GLU A 168 -7.98 9.18 -14.67
CA GLU A 168 -6.62 9.01 -15.17
C GLU A 168 -6.05 10.37 -15.55
N VAL A 169 -4.76 10.58 -15.26
CA VAL A 169 -4.00 11.66 -15.88
C VAL A 169 -3.66 11.28 -17.33
N SER A 170 -3.23 12.25 -18.15
CA SER A 170 -2.79 11.96 -19.51
C SER A 170 -1.64 10.94 -19.53
N PRO A 171 -1.50 10.09 -20.58
CA PRO A 171 -0.39 9.15 -20.68
C PRO A 171 1.00 9.80 -20.58
N ALA A 172 1.15 11.01 -21.13
CA ALA A 172 2.37 11.79 -21.04
C ALA A 172 2.68 12.19 -19.59
N GLU A 173 1.68 12.68 -18.86
CA GLU A 173 1.83 13.03 -17.45
C GLU A 173 2.12 11.80 -16.57
N ALA A 174 1.41 10.69 -16.78
CA ALA A 174 1.68 9.43 -16.11
C ALA A 174 3.13 8.97 -16.32
N ARG A 175 3.64 9.07 -17.56
CA ARG A 175 5.03 8.74 -17.90
C ARG A 175 6.02 9.64 -17.17
N MET A 176 5.77 10.95 -17.13
CA MET A 176 6.64 11.91 -16.45
C MET A 176 6.70 11.68 -14.95
N ILE A 177 5.56 11.43 -14.30
CA ILE A 177 5.50 11.08 -12.87
C ILE A 177 6.28 9.77 -12.63
N ARG A 178 6.05 8.74 -13.45
CA ARG A 178 6.77 7.45 -13.35
C ARG A 178 8.28 7.62 -13.45
N LEU A 179 8.76 8.41 -14.41
CA LEU A 179 10.19 8.66 -14.61
C LEU A 179 10.80 9.39 -13.41
N ARG A 180 10.16 10.48 -12.96
CA ARG A 180 10.62 11.27 -11.81
C ARG A 180 10.74 10.42 -10.55
N GLU A 181 9.68 9.70 -10.19
CA GLU A 181 9.67 8.92 -8.96
C GLU A 181 10.60 7.70 -9.07
N SER A 182 10.73 7.10 -10.25
CA SER A 182 11.69 6.01 -10.47
C SER A 182 13.14 6.49 -10.29
N ALA A 183 13.47 7.68 -10.78
CA ALA A 183 14.79 8.29 -10.60
C ALA A 183 15.09 8.54 -9.11
N ILE A 184 14.10 9.01 -8.33
CA ILE A 184 14.25 9.22 -6.88
C ILE A 184 14.50 7.89 -6.16
N VAL A 185 13.73 6.84 -6.49
CA VAL A 185 13.90 5.51 -5.90
C VAL A 185 15.28 4.93 -6.25
N TRP A 186 15.71 5.09 -7.51
CA TRP A 186 17.02 4.61 -7.96
C TRP A 186 18.17 5.37 -7.29
N GLY A 187 18.07 6.69 -7.17
CA GLY A 187 19.05 7.51 -6.47
C GLY A 187 19.21 7.12 -4.99
N LYS A 188 18.10 6.82 -4.30
CA LYS A 188 18.15 6.28 -2.93
C LYS A 188 18.84 4.90 -2.87
N LYS A 189 18.57 4.03 -3.85
CA LYS A 189 19.21 2.71 -3.94
C LYS A 189 20.72 2.83 -4.14
N LEU A 190 21.16 3.70 -5.06
CA LEU A 190 22.58 3.94 -5.31
C LEU A 190 23.30 4.47 -4.07
N LYS A 191 22.75 5.50 -3.42
CA LYS A 191 23.33 6.05 -2.17
C LYS A 191 23.51 4.95 -1.11
N ARG A 192 22.53 4.06 -0.97
CA ARG A 192 22.64 2.92 -0.06
C ARG A 192 23.76 1.96 -0.47
N LEU A 193 23.87 1.62 -1.76
CA LEU A 193 24.92 0.71 -2.25
C LEU A 193 26.32 1.27 -1.99
N VAL A 194 26.53 2.58 -2.25
CA VAL A 194 27.77 3.30 -1.93
C VAL A 194 28.09 3.18 -0.43
N LEU A 195 27.12 3.53 0.43
CA LEU A 195 27.30 3.51 1.89
C LEU A 195 27.57 2.12 2.46
N THR A 196 27.10 1.06 1.78
CA THR A 196 27.29 -0.33 2.22
C THR A 196 28.49 -1.05 1.58
N GLY A 197 29.30 -0.35 0.78
CA GLY A 197 30.47 -0.95 0.11
C GLY A 197 30.11 -2.05 -0.90
N LYS A 198 28.94 -1.97 -1.52
CA LYS A 198 28.43 -2.98 -2.48
C LYS A 198 28.49 -2.49 -3.94
N ILE A 199 29.43 -1.60 -4.25
CA ILE A 199 29.72 -1.07 -5.59
C ILE A 199 31.13 -1.48 -5.95
#